data_AF-F0Y7L1-F1
#
_entry.id   AF-F0Y7L1-F1
#
_cell.length_a   1.000
_cell.length_b   1.000
_cell.length_c   1.000
_cell.angle_alpha   90.00
_cell.angle_beta   90.00
_cell.angle_gamma   90.00
#
_symmetry.space_group_name_H-M   'P 1'
#
loop_
_entity.id
_entity.type
_entity.pdbx_description
1 polymer ?
#
loop_
_entity_poly.entity_id
_entity_poly.type
_entity_poly.pdbx_seq_one_letter_code
_entity_poly.pdbx_strand_id
1 'polypeptide(L)'
;MVRSMGSVGSLVVLLATFLRTASRPGHAPGRRGRRPLDAVEHNRTSKRRNASAANATREKFVFFVNMWNATQPCGEPAPDMTLITGTGRAGTSFLIALLTRLGLPTGYGETDVRTAAARRSHAGLERSIRMCRDERNRSVAVDAANGSVRVVKSPWYAAPELRPHWLTATNIRRVVVPLRELKQVARSRERHAHGNGGFWRGAENADAQQRKDAELLAGLFYDLEMADKATTTLAFPRSARDEAYCRAKLGWLLDEYGVDARAFNRSYRATANRSMTRDRDRAPPPEPTFWWSGYDHANWTWPAWQGWNATPAARPAAAARPAGPGAGRARERDRDARRERKKAKRRGSRTFFPL
;
A
#
# COMPACT_ATOMS: atom_id res chain seq x y z
N MET A 1 37.70 21.17 -16.33
CA MET A 1 36.88 20.19 -17.09
C MET A 1 35.41 20.42 -16.77
N VAL A 2 34.71 21.17 -17.63
CA VAL A 2 33.26 21.41 -17.54
C VAL A 2 32.59 20.34 -18.41
N ARG A 3 31.83 19.42 -17.81
CA ARG A 3 31.06 18.41 -18.54
C ARG A 3 29.67 18.95 -18.90
N SER A 4 29.43 18.94 -20.21
CA SER A 4 28.22 19.24 -20.98
C SER A 4 26.87 18.90 -20.32
N MET A 5 25.99 19.90 -20.22
CA MET A 5 24.54 19.75 -20.00
C MET A 5 23.84 19.43 -21.34
N GLY A 6 23.89 18.17 -21.78
CA GLY A 6 23.13 17.70 -22.94
C GLY A 6 22.12 16.64 -22.55
N SER A 7 20.90 17.02 -22.13
CA SER A 7 19.82 16.02 -21.90
C SER A 7 18.39 16.59 -21.78
N VAL A 8 18.17 17.90 -21.74
CA VAL A 8 16.79 18.43 -21.54
C VAL A 8 16.02 18.56 -22.86
N GLY A 9 16.71 18.86 -23.97
CA GLY A 9 16.10 19.12 -25.28
C GLY A 9 15.40 17.93 -25.94
N SER A 10 16.03 16.75 -25.96
CA SER A 10 15.45 15.56 -26.63
C SER A 10 14.21 15.00 -25.92
N LEU A 11 14.03 15.32 -24.64
CA LEU A 11 12.92 14.82 -23.82
C LEU A 11 11.62 15.61 -24.06
N VAL A 12 11.72 16.93 -24.26
CA VAL A 12 10.57 17.78 -24.61
C VAL A 12 9.99 17.34 -25.95
N VAL A 13 10.83 16.91 -26.89
CA VAL A 13 10.42 16.40 -28.21
C VAL A 13 9.66 15.08 -28.09
N LEU A 14 10.11 14.15 -27.25
CA LEU A 14 9.41 12.87 -27.02
C LEU A 14 8.04 13.06 -26.34
N LEU A 15 7.95 13.93 -25.34
CA LEU A 15 6.68 14.23 -24.66
C LEU A 15 5.69 14.97 -25.59
N ALA A 16 6.17 15.92 -26.39
CA ALA A 16 5.35 16.63 -27.38
C ALA A 16 4.86 15.70 -28.50
N THR A 17 5.68 14.75 -28.93
CA THR A 17 5.30 13.74 -29.95
C THR A 17 4.25 12.78 -29.39
N PHE A 18 4.39 12.36 -28.13
CA PHE A 18 3.44 11.50 -27.42
C PHE A 18 2.07 12.17 -27.20
N LEU A 19 2.04 13.46 -26.84
CA LEU A 19 0.79 14.22 -26.70
C LEU A 19 0.10 14.49 -28.06
N ARG A 20 0.87 14.61 -29.16
CA ARG A 20 0.33 14.78 -30.51
C ARG A 20 -0.35 13.52 -31.06
N THR A 21 0.18 12.32 -30.78
CA THR A 21 -0.43 11.07 -31.26
C THR A 21 -1.72 10.71 -30.52
N ALA A 22 -1.86 11.12 -29.26
CA ALA A 22 -3.08 10.91 -28.48
C ALA A 22 -4.26 11.82 -28.89
N SER A 23 -4.03 12.85 -29.70
CA SER A 23 -4.99 13.94 -29.93
C SER A 23 -5.56 14.03 -31.35
N ARG A 24 -5.37 13.03 -32.22
CA ARG A 24 -5.95 13.04 -33.58
C ARG A 24 -7.31 12.33 -33.63
N PRO A 25 -8.44 13.05 -33.65
CA PRO A 25 -9.71 12.45 -34.03
C PRO A 25 -9.67 12.06 -35.51
N GLY A 26 -9.90 10.79 -35.83
CA GLY A 26 -10.06 10.34 -37.20
C GLY A 26 -11.32 10.96 -37.81
N HIS A 27 -11.17 11.86 -38.77
CA HIS A 27 -12.27 12.28 -39.63
C HIS A 27 -12.62 11.14 -40.59
N ALA A 28 -13.81 10.55 -40.39
CA ALA A 28 -14.39 9.61 -41.34
C ALA A 28 -15.14 10.38 -42.44
N PRO A 29 -14.95 10.04 -43.74
CA PRO A 29 -15.66 10.69 -44.83
C PRO A 29 -17.15 10.31 -44.82
N GLY A 30 -18.00 11.31 -45.03
CA GLY A 30 -19.45 11.19 -44.96
C GLY A 30 -20.04 10.34 -46.09
N ARG A 31 -20.68 9.22 -45.71
CA ARG A 31 -21.67 8.54 -46.56
C ARG A 31 -23.06 8.88 -46.06
N ARG A 32 -23.82 9.63 -46.87
CA ARG A 32 -25.27 9.83 -46.70
C ARG A 32 -26.01 8.64 -47.30
N GLY A 33 -27.01 8.14 -46.58
CA GLY A 33 -28.06 7.29 -47.14
C GLY A 33 -28.11 5.88 -46.56
N ARG A 34 -28.74 5.76 -45.39
CA ARG A 34 -29.67 4.66 -44.97
C ARG A 34 -29.90 4.83 -43.47
N ARG A 35 -31.17 4.82 -43.05
CA ARG A 35 -31.55 4.77 -41.63
C ARG A 35 -31.33 3.34 -41.12
N PRO A 36 -30.65 3.11 -39.99
CA PRO A 36 -30.73 1.81 -39.33
C PRO A 36 -31.07 1.94 -37.84
N LEU A 37 -31.93 1.04 -37.37
CA LEU A 37 -32.22 0.80 -35.96
C LEU A 37 -31.01 0.17 -35.20
N ASP A 38 -29.91 -0.15 -35.90
CA ASP A 38 -28.70 -0.79 -35.35
C ASP A 38 -27.63 0.20 -34.83
N ALA A 39 -27.84 1.52 -34.97
CA ALA A 39 -26.83 2.52 -34.64
C ALA A 39 -26.58 2.71 -33.12
N VAL A 40 -27.50 2.27 -32.26
CA VAL A 40 -27.41 2.48 -30.80
C VAL A 40 -26.41 1.50 -30.16
N GLU A 41 -26.32 0.27 -30.66
CA GLU A 41 -25.44 -0.75 -30.08
C GLU A 41 -23.98 -0.56 -30.47
N HIS A 42 -23.72 -0.12 -31.71
CA HIS A 42 -22.38 0.19 -32.21
C HIS A 42 -21.73 1.38 -31.49
N ASN A 43 -22.54 2.33 -30.98
CA ASN A 43 -22.03 3.50 -30.25
C ASN A 43 -21.64 3.17 -28.78
N ARG A 44 -22.20 2.09 -28.20
CA ARG A 44 -21.84 1.64 -26.85
C ARG A 44 -20.53 0.86 -26.84
N THR A 45 -20.28 0.03 -27.85
CA THR A 45 -19.04 -0.75 -27.98
C THR A 45 -17.84 0.14 -28.29
N SER A 46 -17.99 1.16 -29.15
CA SER A 46 -16.91 2.12 -29.45
C SER A 46 -16.51 2.95 -28.22
N LYS A 47 -17.48 3.45 -27.44
CA LYS A 47 -17.23 4.18 -26.19
C LYS A 47 -16.51 3.32 -25.15
N ARG A 48 -16.85 2.04 -25.02
CA ARG A 48 -16.17 1.11 -24.10
C ARG A 48 -14.72 0.84 -24.53
N ARG A 49 -14.47 0.64 -25.82
CA ARG A 49 -13.11 0.45 -26.35
C ARG A 49 -12.23 1.68 -26.09
N ASN A 50 -12.76 2.88 -26.31
CA ASN A 50 -12.03 4.13 -26.07
C ASN A 50 -11.70 4.35 -24.58
N ALA A 51 -12.62 4.02 -23.67
CA ALA A 51 -12.37 4.11 -22.23
C ALA A 51 -11.32 3.10 -21.73
N SER A 52 -11.32 1.88 -22.28
CA SER A 52 -10.30 0.86 -21.96
C SER A 52 -8.90 1.29 -22.40
N ALA A 53 -8.77 1.82 -23.62
CA ALA A 53 -7.50 2.34 -24.13
C ALA A 53 -6.98 3.53 -23.32
N ALA A 54 -7.86 4.44 -22.89
CA ALA A 54 -7.47 5.58 -22.04
C ALA A 54 -6.94 5.15 -20.66
N ASN A 55 -7.56 4.13 -20.04
CA ASN A 55 -7.09 3.59 -18.76
C ASN A 55 -5.73 2.89 -18.88
N ALA A 56 -5.52 2.10 -19.92
CA ALA A 56 -4.23 1.45 -20.18
C ALA A 56 -3.09 2.47 -20.38
N THR A 57 -3.37 3.57 -21.09
CA THR A 57 -2.41 4.67 -21.29
C THR A 57 -2.08 5.40 -19.98
N ARG A 58 -3.07 5.59 -19.10
CA ARG A 58 -2.87 6.21 -17.79
C ARG A 58 -2.03 5.34 -16.85
N GLU A 59 -2.21 4.02 -16.87
CA GLU A 59 -1.39 3.09 -16.09
C GLU A 59 0.08 3.13 -16.51
N LYS A 60 0.36 3.14 -17.84
CA LYS A 60 1.72 3.29 -18.38
C LYS A 60 2.36 4.63 -18.02
N PHE A 61 1.58 5.72 -18.01
CA PHE A 61 2.08 7.05 -17.64
C PHE A 61 2.44 7.14 -16.15
N VAL A 62 1.61 6.59 -15.25
CA VAL A 62 1.93 6.56 -13.80
C VAL A 62 3.17 5.72 -13.54
N PHE A 63 3.33 4.59 -14.22
CA PHE A 63 4.55 3.78 -14.18
C PHE A 63 5.77 4.59 -14.62
N PHE A 64 5.68 5.29 -15.75
CA PHE A 64 6.76 6.13 -16.28
C PHE A 64 7.16 7.28 -15.35
N VAL A 65 6.18 7.98 -14.76
CA VAL A 65 6.44 9.08 -13.79
C VAL A 65 7.11 8.56 -12.52
N ASN A 66 6.72 7.37 -12.04
CA ASN A 66 7.37 6.75 -10.90
C ASN A 66 8.80 6.29 -11.21
N MET A 67 9.05 5.83 -12.44
CA MET A 67 10.39 5.48 -12.92
C MET A 67 11.30 6.72 -13.06
N TRP A 68 10.75 7.83 -13.58
CA TRP A 68 11.50 9.07 -13.80
C TRP A 68 12.03 9.71 -12.51
N ASN A 69 11.32 9.56 -11.39
CA ASN A 69 11.75 10.09 -10.09
C ASN A 69 13.00 9.40 -9.52
N ALA A 70 13.52 8.34 -10.15
CA ALA A 70 14.72 7.62 -9.72
C ALA A 70 16.04 8.40 -9.93
N THR A 71 16.02 9.54 -10.63
CA THR A 71 17.22 10.38 -10.89
C THR A 71 17.38 11.54 -9.92
N GLN A 72 16.42 11.78 -9.01
CA GLN A 72 16.57 12.82 -8.00
C GLN A 72 17.49 12.37 -6.85
N PRO A 73 18.27 13.30 -6.25
CA PRO A 73 19.07 12.99 -5.08
C PRO A 73 18.18 12.38 -4.01
N CYS A 74 18.59 11.20 -3.55
CA CYS A 74 17.81 10.38 -2.65
C CYS A 74 17.84 11.05 -1.27
N GLY A 75 16.66 11.38 -0.73
CA GLY A 75 16.57 11.75 0.69
C GLY A 75 17.01 10.57 1.57
N GLU A 76 17.32 10.83 2.84
CA GLU A 76 17.64 9.76 3.78
C GLU A 76 16.47 8.77 3.86
N PRO A 77 16.71 7.46 3.62
CA PRO A 77 15.67 6.48 3.76
C PRO A 77 15.25 6.33 5.22
N ALA A 78 13.95 6.20 5.43
CA ALA A 78 13.46 5.79 6.74
C ALA A 78 13.99 4.37 7.05
N PRO A 79 14.61 4.14 8.22
CA PRO A 79 15.06 2.81 8.61
C PRO A 79 13.86 1.91 8.96
N ASP A 80 14.00 0.62 8.65
CA ASP A 80 13.04 -0.45 8.96
C ASP A 80 11.57 -0.11 8.63
N MET A 81 11.30 0.28 7.38
CA MET A 81 9.95 0.52 6.89
C MET A 81 9.10 -0.76 6.89
N THR A 82 7.82 -0.58 7.22
CA THR A 82 6.75 -1.56 7.03
C THR A 82 5.90 -1.17 5.82
N LEU A 83 5.78 -2.08 4.86
CA LEU A 83 4.92 -1.92 3.70
C LEU A 83 3.60 -2.67 3.90
N ILE A 84 2.48 -2.03 3.63
CA ILE A 84 1.14 -2.63 3.59
C ILE A 84 0.69 -2.68 2.13
N THR A 85 0.60 -3.89 1.58
CA THR A 85 0.24 -4.11 0.17
C THR A 85 -0.72 -5.30 0.01
N GLY A 86 -1.19 -5.55 -1.22
CA GLY A 86 -2.09 -6.65 -1.57
C GLY A 86 -3.09 -6.27 -2.66
N THR A 87 -4.19 -7.00 -2.75
CA THR A 87 -5.23 -6.82 -3.80
C THR A 87 -6.00 -5.52 -3.71
N GLY A 88 -5.84 -4.73 -2.64
CA GLY A 88 -6.76 -3.63 -2.33
C GLY A 88 -8.13 -4.12 -1.89
N ARG A 89 -8.97 -3.25 -1.31
CA ARG A 89 -10.31 -3.59 -0.76
C ARG A 89 -10.33 -4.69 0.33
N ALA A 90 -9.17 -5.11 0.82
CA ALA A 90 -9.00 -6.09 1.89
C ALA A 90 -8.84 -5.45 3.29
N GLY A 91 -9.46 -4.29 3.54
CA GLY A 91 -9.39 -3.63 4.84
C GLY A 91 -8.13 -2.79 5.10
N THR A 92 -7.32 -2.51 4.07
CA THR A 92 -6.10 -1.70 4.21
C THR A 92 -6.35 -0.28 4.75
N SER A 93 -7.50 0.34 4.41
CA SER A 93 -7.87 1.65 4.95
C SER A 93 -8.24 1.61 6.43
N PHE A 94 -8.88 0.52 6.89
CA PHE A 94 -9.11 0.29 8.32
C PHE A 94 -7.76 0.19 9.06
N LEU A 95 -6.82 -0.57 8.50
CA LEU A 95 -5.49 -0.76 9.10
C LEU A 95 -4.73 0.56 9.21
N ILE A 96 -4.64 1.36 8.13
CA ILE A 96 -3.97 2.67 8.21
C ILE A 96 -4.66 3.59 9.20
N ALA A 97 -6.00 3.66 9.20
CA ALA A 97 -6.73 4.47 10.17
C ALA A 97 -6.44 4.09 11.62
N LEU A 98 -6.34 2.80 11.92
CA LEU A 98 -5.96 2.28 13.24
C LEU A 98 -4.53 2.70 13.61
N LEU A 99 -3.56 2.46 12.72
CA LEU A 99 -2.16 2.78 12.98
C LEU A 99 -1.93 4.29 13.11
N THR A 100 -2.63 5.11 12.32
CA THR A 100 -2.62 6.58 12.47
C THR A 100 -3.15 7.01 13.85
N ARG A 101 -4.25 6.43 14.33
CA ARG A 101 -4.80 6.75 15.68
C ARG A 101 -3.92 6.27 16.83
N LEU A 102 -3.13 5.23 16.60
CA LEU A 102 -2.11 4.77 17.53
C LEU A 102 -0.87 5.67 17.56
N GLY A 103 -0.80 6.68 16.67
CA GLY A 103 0.32 7.60 16.59
C GLY A 103 1.53 7.03 15.83
N LEU A 104 1.35 5.94 15.07
CA LEU A 104 2.42 5.40 14.24
C LEU A 104 2.73 6.35 13.07
N PRO A 105 3.98 6.33 12.56
CA PRO A 105 4.45 7.17 11.47
C PRO A 105 3.87 6.76 10.10
N THR A 106 2.57 6.93 9.90
CA THR A 106 1.88 6.65 8.63
C THR A 106 1.90 7.85 7.67
N GLY A 107 2.28 9.04 8.16
CA GLY A 107 2.24 10.29 7.40
C GLY A 107 0.82 10.83 7.14
N TYR A 108 -0.16 10.42 7.96
CA TYR A 108 -1.56 10.88 7.93
C TYR A 108 -1.98 11.39 9.31
N GLY A 109 -2.92 12.32 9.36
CA GLY A 109 -3.59 12.77 10.58
C GLY A 109 -5.04 12.29 10.67
N GLU A 110 -5.70 12.58 11.80
CA GLU A 110 -7.11 12.20 12.01
C GLU A 110 -8.05 12.86 10.98
N THR A 111 -7.72 14.05 10.48
CA THR A 111 -8.49 14.73 9.41
C THR A 111 -8.45 13.94 8.10
N ASP A 112 -7.30 13.38 7.73
CA ASP A 112 -7.16 12.53 6.53
C ASP A 112 -7.98 11.26 6.68
N VAL A 113 -7.88 10.64 7.86
CA VAL A 113 -8.65 9.43 8.20
C VAL A 113 -10.15 9.68 8.13
N ARG A 114 -10.63 10.79 8.69
CA ARG A 114 -12.05 11.20 8.60
C ARG A 114 -12.48 11.44 7.16
N THR A 115 -11.66 12.13 6.38
CA THR A 115 -11.93 12.41 4.96
C THR A 115 -12.03 11.11 4.16
N ALA A 116 -11.09 10.18 4.36
CA ALA A 116 -11.14 8.86 3.74
C ALA A 116 -12.38 8.06 4.18
N ALA A 117 -12.75 8.12 5.45
CA ALA A 117 -13.96 7.48 5.98
C ALA A 117 -15.25 7.99 5.32
N ALA A 118 -15.33 9.29 5.04
CA ALA A 118 -16.49 9.93 4.44
C ALA A 118 -16.66 9.60 2.95
N ARG A 119 -15.58 9.25 2.25
CA ARG A 119 -15.64 8.89 0.82
C ARG A 119 -16.37 7.57 0.60
N ARG A 120 -17.22 7.51 -0.43
CA ARG A 120 -17.97 6.29 -0.81
C ARG A 120 -17.08 5.07 -1.04
N SER A 121 -15.87 5.27 -1.55
CA SER A 121 -14.90 4.20 -1.81
C SER A 121 -14.00 3.88 -0.63
N HIS A 122 -13.99 4.67 0.45
CA HIS A 122 -13.02 4.53 1.55
C HIS A 122 -11.54 4.47 1.08
N ALA A 123 -11.24 5.14 -0.04
CA ALA A 123 -9.89 5.28 -0.61
C ALA A 123 -9.30 6.67 -0.29
N GLY A 124 -7.98 6.81 -0.44
CA GLY A 124 -7.26 8.06 -0.19
C GLY A 124 -6.25 8.00 0.95
N LEU A 125 -5.94 6.81 1.45
CA LEU A 125 -4.87 6.58 2.43
C LEU A 125 -3.73 5.78 1.79
N GLU A 126 -3.56 5.93 0.47
CA GLU A 126 -2.44 5.38 -0.29
C GLU A 126 -1.30 6.40 -0.35
N ARG A 127 -0.07 5.93 -0.16
CA ARG A 127 1.16 6.72 -0.32
C ARG A 127 2.09 5.99 -1.28
N SER A 128 2.64 6.74 -2.22
CA SER A 128 3.72 6.24 -3.07
C SER A 128 5.05 6.46 -2.36
N ILE A 129 5.88 5.42 -2.34
CA ILE A 129 7.28 5.50 -1.95
C ILE A 129 8.09 5.77 -3.22
N ARG A 130 9.03 6.70 -3.16
CA ARG A 130 9.99 6.90 -4.24
C ARG A 130 11.05 5.80 -4.13
N MET A 131 11.35 5.16 -5.25
CA MET A 131 12.45 4.20 -5.31
C MET A 131 13.69 4.93 -5.80
N CYS A 132 14.74 4.76 -5.03
CA CYS A 132 16.01 5.46 -5.15
C CYS A 132 17.14 4.43 -5.20
N ARG A 133 18.33 4.83 -5.64
CA ARG A 133 19.53 3.98 -5.59
C ARG A 133 20.49 4.57 -4.57
N ASP A 134 20.98 3.75 -3.64
CA ASP A 134 22.07 4.16 -2.75
C ASP A 134 23.41 4.23 -3.49
N GLU A 135 24.45 4.67 -2.78
CA GLU A 135 25.83 4.72 -3.25
C GLU A 135 26.38 3.36 -3.74
N ARG A 136 25.74 2.24 -3.37
CA ARG A 136 26.08 0.87 -3.76
C ARG A 136 25.15 0.32 -4.84
N ASN A 137 24.38 1.20 -5.49
CA ASN A 137 23.38 0.85 -6.50
C ASN A 137 22.27 -0.10 -6.00
N ARG A 138 22.05 -0.18 -4.69
CA ARG A 138 20.93 -0.95 -4.11
C ARG A 138 19.67 -0.10 -4.12
N SER A 139 18.53 -0.73 -4.37
CA SER A 139 17.26 -0.05 -4.25
C SER A 139 17.04 0.40 -2.81
N VAL A 140 16.52 1.60 -2.64
CA VAL A 140 16.18 2.19 -1.36
C VAL A 140 14.83 2.87 -1.49
N ALA A 141 13.96 2.60 -0.54
CA ALA A 141 12.63 3.17 -0.50
C ALA A 141 12.68 4.49 0.28
N VAL A 142 12.41 5.61 -0.39
CA VAL A 142 12.42 6.95 0.22
C VAL A 142 10.99 7.51 0.17
N ASP A 143 10.38 7.77 1.32
CA ASP A 143 9.14 8.55 1.33
C ASP A 143 9.48 10.03 1.13
N ALA A 144 8.71 10.70 0.27
CA ALA A 144 8.80 12.13 -0.02
C ALA A 144 8.61 13.05 1.20
N ALA A 145 8.10 12.54 2.33
CA ALA A 145 7.85 13.33 3.55
C ALA A 145 8.97 13.22 4.61
N ASN A 146 10.22 13.45 4.22
CA ASN A 146 11.37 13.73 5.10
C ASN A 146 11.72 12.62 6.11
N GLY A 147 11.66 11.33 5.72
CA GLY A 147 12.08 10.20 6.57
C GLY A 147 11.19 9.92 7.79
N SER A 148 10.15 10.73 8.02
CA SER A 148 9.24 10.61 9.17
C SER A 148 8.19 9.52 9.03
N VAL A 149 8.02 8.95 7.84
CA VAL A 149 7.03 7.90 7.54
C VAL A 149 7.73 6.56 7.51
N ARG A 150 7.26 5.62 8.33
CA ARG A 150 7.80 4.25 8.42
C ARG A 150 6.75 3.18 8.14
N VAL A 151 5.46 3.53 8.10
CA VAL A 151 4.39 2.61 7.72
C VAL A 151 3.71 3.14 6.47
N VAL A 152 3.86 2.46 5.35
CA VAL A 152 3.32 2.90 4.06
C VAL A 152 2.28 1.91 3.55
N LYS A 153 1.16 2.40 3.03
CA LYS A 153 0.18 1.60 2.30
C LYS A 153 0.20 1.97 0.83
N SER A 154 0.35 0.97 -0.03
CA SER A 154 -0.04 1.10 -1.43
C SER A 154 -0.32 -0.27 -2.05
N PRO A 155 -1.54 -0.54 -2.54
CA PRO A 155 -1.85 -1.80 -3.21
C PRO A 155 -1.09 -1.96 -4.54
N TRP A 156 -0.60 -0.87 -5.13
CA TRP A 156 0.18 -0.92 -6.37
C TRP A 156 1.45 -1.73 -6.22
N TYR A 157 2.05 -1.80 -5.03
CA TYR A 157 3.27 -2.58 -4.81
C TYR A 157 3.06 -4.10 -4.90
N ALA A 158 1.81 -4.57 -4.93
CA ALA A 158 1.54 -5.98 -5.23
C ALA A 158 1.71 -6.29 -6.73
N ALA A 159 1.70 -5.27 -7.60
CA ALA A 159 1.74 -5.44 -9.04
C ALA A 159 3.09 -6.03 -9.50
N PRO A 160 3.10 -7.03 -10.41
CA PRO A 160 4.30 -7.69 -10.90
C PRO A 160 5.39 -6.73 -11.38
N GLU A 161 4.98 -5.63 -11.99
CA GLU A 161 5.85 -4.65 -12.62
C GLU A 161 6.58 -3.77 -11.59
N LEU A 162 6.06 -3.67 -10.36
CA LEU A 162 6.67 -2.86 -9.29
C LEU A 162 7.49 -3.69 -8.30
N ARG A 163 7.20 -4.98 -8.15
CA ARG A 163 7.84 -5.88 -7.19
C ARG A 163 9.37 -5.91 -7.25
N PRO A 164 10.02 -6.06 -8.42
CA PRO A 164 11.49 -6.10 -8.50
C PRO A 164 12.17 -4.86 -7.92
N HIS A 165 11.51 -3.70 -7.99
CA HIS A 165 12.06 -2.43 -7.52
C HIS A 165 12.10 -2.31 -6.00
N TRP A 166 11.04 -2.74 -5.31
CA TRP A 166 10.94 -2.55 -3.86
C TRP A 166 11.32 -3.80 -3.06
N LEU A 167 11.26 -5.01 -3.63
CA LEU A 167 11.72 -6.23 -2.95
C LEU A 167 13.21 -6.18 -2.66
N THR A 168 13.97 -5.55 -3.55
CA THR A 168 15.40 -5.30 -3.36
C THR A 168 15.69 -4.13 -2.40
N ALA A 169 14.65 -3.42 -1.93
CA ALA A 169 14.82 -2.32 -1.00
C ALA A 169 15.28 -2.84 0.37
N THR A 170 16.46 -2.38 0.78
CA THR A 170 17.12 -2.83 2.03
C THR A 170 16.41 -2.32 3.28
N ASN A 171 15.71 -1.19 3.17
CA ASN A 171 15.03 -0.56 4.29
C ASN A 171 13.56 -0.97 4.43
N ILE A 172 12.98 -1.71 3.48
CA ILE A 172 11.67 -2.36 3.67
C ILE A 172 11.90 -3.71 4.36
N ARG A 173 11.67 -3.74 5.67
CA ARG A 173 11.98 -4.90 6.51
C ARG A 173 10.82 -5.87 6.63
N ARG A 174 9.59 -5.34 6.67
CA ARG A 174 8.38 -6.15 6.89
C ARG A 174 7.28 -5.76 5.94
N VAL A 175 6.49 -6.75 5.55
CA VAL A 175 5.33 -6.57 4.68
C VAL A 175 4.08 -7.10 5.37
N VAL A 176 3.05 -6.28 5.47
CA VAL A 176 1.72 -6.70 5.90
C VAL A 176 0.86 -6.90 4.66
N VAL A 177 0.28 -8.10 4.52
CA VAL A 177 -0.61 -8.45 3.40
C VAL A 177 -2.01 -8.73 3.96
N PRO A 178 -2.92 -7.75 3.93
CA PRO A 178 -4.31 -7.99 4.28
C PRO A 178 -4.98 -8.91 3.26
N LEU A 179 -5.67 -9.92 3.74
CA LEU A 179 -6.33 -10.95 2.93
C LEU A 179 -7.83 -10.85 3.08
N ARG A 180 -8.55 -10.94 1.97
CA ARG A 180 -10.00 -10.98 1.93
C ARG A 180 -10.43 -11.99 0.87
N GLU A 181 -11.56 -12.64 1.11
CA GLU A 181 -12.21 -13.51 0.13
C GLU A 181 -12.34 -12.79 -1.23
N LEU A 182 -11.76 -13.37 -2.28
CA LEU A 182 -11.50 -12.67 -3.53
C LEU A 182 -12.78 -12.33 -4.30
N LYS A 183 -13.82 -13.16 -4.21
CA LYS A 183 -15.13 -12.86 -4.79
C LYS A 183 -15.73 -11.60 -4.17
N GLN A 184 -15.59 -11.43 -2.85
CA GLN A 184 -15.99 -10.19 -2.17
C GLN A 184 -15.14 -8.97 -2.57
N VAL A 185 -13.82 -9.14 -2.78
CA VAL A 185 -12.97 -8.07 -3.31
C VAL A 185 -13.47 -7.63 -4.69
N ALA A 186 -13.67 -8.58 -5.59
CA ALA A 186 -14.16 -8.35 -6.94
C ALA A 186 -15.54 -7.69 -6.98
N ARG A 187 -16.52 -8.21 -6.23
CA ARG A 187 -17.85 -7.58 -6.08
C ARG A 187 -17.76 -6.19 -5.47
N SER A 188 -16.80 -5.97 -4.56
CA SER A 188 -16.59 -4.63 -4.02
C SER A 188 -16.08 -3.66 -5.08
N ARG A 189 -15.28 -4.11 -6.04
CA ARG A 189 -14.77 -3.28 -7.14
C ARG A 189 -15.86 -3.02 -8.18
N GLU A 190 -16.67 -4.02 -8.49
CA GLU A 190 -17.82 -3.92 -9.40
C GLU A 190 -18.80 -2.80 -9.00
N ARG A 191 -19.09 -2.64 -7.70
CA ARG A 191 -19.91 -1.53 -7.18
C ARG A 191 -19.36 -0.14 -7.48
N HIS A 192 -18.08 -0.03 -7.80
CA HIS A 192 -17.40 1.21 -8.18
C HIS A 192 -17.06 1.26 -9.69
N ALA A 193 -17.36 0.21 -10.46
CA ALA A 193 -17.15 0.08 -11.90
C ALA A 193 -15.78 0.61 -12.36
N HIS A 194 -15.73 1.73 -13.09
CA HIS A 194 -14.51 2.37 -13.59
C HIS A 194 -14.05 3.58 -12.74
N GLY A 195 -14.70 3.84 -11.61
CA GLY A 195 -14.34 4.90 -10.69
C GLY A 195 -13.20 4.53 -9.73
N ASN A 196 -12.90 5.43 -8.79
CA ASN A 196 -11.91 5.18 -7.75
C ASN A 196 -12.30 3.96 -6.90
N GLY A 197 -11.45 2.93 -6.92
CA GLY A 197 -11.71 1.65 -6.25
C GLY A 197 -12.50 0.64 -7.09
N GLY A 198 -12.66 0.91 -8.40
CA GLY A 198 -13.25 0.05 -9.41
C GLY A 198 -12.38 -1.16 -9.81
N PHE A 199 -12.67 -1.73 -10.98
CA PHE A 199 -11.86 -2.81 -11.56
C PHE A 199 -10.41 -2.35 -11.81
N TRP A 200 -9.48 -3.27 -11.73
CA TRP A 200 -8.04 -3.02 -11.79
C TRP A 200 -7.34 -3.94 -12.80
N ARG A 201 -6.22 -3.48 -13.36
CA ARG A 201 -5.39 -4.21 -14.34
C ARG A 201 -6.19 -4.70 -15.54
N GLY A 202 -7.16 -3.90 -16.00
CA GLY A 202 -8.02 -4.24 -17.14
C GLY A 202 -8.96 -5.42 -16.91
N ALA A 203 -9.44 -5.66 -15.68
CA ALA A 203 -10.59 -6.54 -15.49
C ALA A 203 -11.87 -5.87 -16.02
N GLU A 204 -12.73 -6.66 -16.68
CA GLU A 204 -13.98 -6.17 -17.27
C GLU A 204 -15.21 -6.50 -16.44
N ASN A 205 -15.10 -7.50 -15.55
CA ASN A 205 -16.16 -7.99 -14.68
C ASN A 205 -15.58 -8.58 -13.39
N ALA A 206 -16.45 -8.95 -12.44
CA ALA A 206 -16.05 -9.48 -11.14
C ALA A 206 -15.25 -10.79 -11.25
N ASP A 207 -15.64 -11.73 -12.12
CA ASP A 207 -14.92 -13.01 -12.24
C ASP A 207 -13.51 -12.82 -12.81
N ALA A 208 -13.36 -11.96 -13.82
CA ALA A 208 -12.06 -11.57 -14.34
C ALA A 208 -11.20 -10.87 -13.28
N GLN A 209 -11.80 -10.01 -12.46
CA GLN A 209 -11.12 -9.36 -11.33
C GLN A 209 -10.67 -10.38 -10.28
N GLN A 210 -11.51 -11.34 -9.93
CA GLN A 210 -11.19 -12.38 -8.96
C GLN A 210 -9.97 -13.21 -9.40
N ARG A 211 -9.92 -13.63 -10.68
CA ARG A 211 -8.76 -14.35 -11.23
C ARG A 211 -7.49 -13.51 -11.19
N LYS A 212 -7.56 -12.24 -11.61
CA LYS A 212 -6.43 -11.32 -11.56
C LYS A 212 -5.94 -11.05 -10.14
N ASP A 213 -6.84 -10.94 -9.17
CA ASP A 213 -6.50 -10.77 -7.76
C ASP A 213 -5.86 -12.04 -7.17
N ALA A 214 -6.29 -13.23 -7.62
CA ALA A 214 -5.68 -14.51 -7.23
C ALA A 214 -4.24 -14.62 -7.76
N GLU A 215 -4.04 -14.38 -9.06
CA GLU A 215 -2.72 -14.36 -9.70
C GLU A 215 -1.79 -13.35 -9.02
N LEU A 216 -2.30 -12.15 -8.71
CA LEU A 216 -1.56 -11.10 -8.02
C LEU A 216 -1.07 -11.56 -6.63
N LEU A 217 -1.94 -12.17 -5.83
CA LEU A 217 -1.55 -12.66 -4.49
C LEU A 217 -0.58 -13.83 -4.58
N ALA A 218 -0.85 -14.80 -5.45
CA ALA A 218 0.01 -15.96 -5.63
C ALA A 218 1.43 -15.53 -6.00
N GLY A 219 1.55 -14.64 -7.00
CA GLY A 219 2.81 -14.02 -7.33
C GLY A 219 3.40 -13.30 -6.12
N LEU A 220 2.66 -12.36 -5.49
CA LEU A 220 3.19 -11.55 -4.40
C LEU A 220 3.81 -12.41 -3.28
N PHE A 221 3.14 -13.48 -2.87
CA PHE A 221 3.68 -14.38 -1.85
C PHE A 221 4.93 -15.13 -2.31
N TYR A 222 4.94 -15.64 -3.55
CA TYR A 222 6.13 -16.25 -4.12
C TYR A 222 7.33 -15.31 -4.09
N ASP A 223 7.16 -14.08 -4.58
CA ASP A 223 8.24 -13.09 -4.61
C ASP A 223 8.69 -12.64 -3.20
N LEU A 224 7.76 -12.53 -2.25
CA LEU A 224 8.07 -12.19 -0.85
C LEU A 224 8.95 -13.26 -0.20
N GLU A 225 8.62 -14.53 -0.44
CA GLU A 225 9.38 -15.68 0.06
C GLU A 225 10.77 -15.74 -0.58
N MET A 226 10.84 -15.63 -1.90
CA MET A 226 12.12 -15.64 -2.63
C MET A 226 13.04 -14.47 -2.23
N ALA A 227 12.47 -13.35 -1.78
CA ALA A 227 13.22 -12.19 -1.30
C ALA A 227 13.46 -12.19 0.22
N ASP A 228 13.09 -13.26 0.94
CA ASP A 228 13.18 -13.39 2.40
C ASP A 228 12.62 -12.17 3.15
N LYS A 229 11.45 -11.69 2.70
CA LYS A 229 10.76 -10.55 3.32
C LYS A 229 9.83 -11.04 4.42
N ALA A 230 10.14 -10.66 5.66
CA ALA A 230 9.31 -10.96 6.82
C ALA A 230 7.86 -10.48 6.60
N THR A 231 6.94 -11.42 6.51
CA THR A 231 5.56 -11.17 6.07
C THR A 231 4.55 -11.44 7.18
N THR A 232 3.56 -10.56 7.33
CA THR A 232 2.41 -10.75 8.24
C THR A 232 1.13 -10.71 7.43
N THR A 233 0.42 -11.83 7.37
CA THR A 233 -0.93 -11.87 6.79
C THR A 233 -1.97 -11.40 7.79
N LEU A 234 -3.00 -10.69 7.32
CA LEU A 234 -4.08 -10.18 8.17
C LEU A 234 -5.45 -10.43 7.53
N ALA A 235 -6.22 -11.39 8.07
CA ALA A 235 -7.51 -11.75 7.48
C ALA A 235 -8.57 -10.65 7.72
N PHE A 236 -9.32 -10.29 6.69
CA PHE A 236 -10.44 -9.36 6.70
C PHE A 236 -11.73 -10.12 6.29
N PRO A 237 -12.86 -9.94 7.02
CA PRO A 237 -13.13 -8.89 8.00
C PRO A 237 -12.70 -9.19 9.44
N ARG A 238 -12.11 -10.36 9.74
CA ARG A 238 -11.75 -10.77 11.11
C ARG A 238 -10.92 -9.69 11.83
N SER A 239 -9.87 -9.18 11.21
CA SER A 239 -9.02 -8.12 11.78
C SER A 239 -9.75 -6.83 12.13
N ALA A 240 -10.91 -6.56 11.54
CA ALA A 240 -11.74 -5.40 11.85
C ALA A 240 -12.91 -5.70 12.81
N ARG A 241 -13.10 -6.96 13.22
CA ARG A 241 -14.15 -7.41 14.14
C ARG A 241 -13.62 -8.03 15.42
N ASP A 242 -12.45 -8.65 15.36
CA ASP A 242 -11.79 -9.37 16.44
C ASP A 242 -10.56 -8.56 16.89
N GLU A 243 -10.75 -7.79 17.96
CA GLU A 243 -9.73 -6.92 18.57
C GLU A 243 -8.49 -7.72 19.00
N ALA A 244 -8.71 -8.89 19.61
CA ALA A 244 -7.64 -9.76 20.11
C ALA A 244 -6.81 -10.34 18.97
N TYR A 245 -7.46 -10.85 17.91
CA TYR A 245 -6.78 -11.33 16.71
C TYR A 245 -5.93 -10.25 16.05
N CYS A 246 -6.50 -9.05 15.87
CA CYS A 246 -5.80 -7.95 15.22
C CYS A 246 -4.56 -7.53 16.05
N ARG A 247 -4.72 -7.42 17.38
CA ARG A 247 -3.62 -7.12 18.29
C ARG A 247 -2.53 -8.17 18.22
N ALA A 248 -2.90 -9.45 18.28
CA ALA A 248 -1.93 -10.56 18.25
C ALA A 248 -1.11 -10.56 16.96
N LYS A 249 -1.76 -10.40 15.79
CA LYS A 249 -1.08 -10.39 14.49
C LYS A 249 -0.18 -9.17 14.30
N LEU A 250 -0.53 -8.03 14.89
CA LEU A 250 0.27 -6.80 14.84
C LEU A 250 1.22 -6.65 16.03
N GLY A 251 1.30 -7.62 16.95
CA GLY A 251 2.04 -7.49 18.21
C GLY A 251 3.47 -7.00 18.03
N TRP A 252 4.20 -7.59 17.08
CA TRP A 252 5.57 -7.18 16.75
C TRP A 252 5.69 -5.69 16.39
N LEU A 253 4.68 -5.13 15.70
CA LEU A 253 4.66 -3.73 15.30
C LEU A 253 4.27 -2.86 16.50
N LEU A 254 3.30 -3.30 17.30
CA LEU A 254 2.89 -2.57 18.51
C LEU A 254 4.02 -2.48 19.52
N ASP A 255 4.76 -3.57 19.72
CA ASP A 255 5.92 -3.63 20.61
C ASP A 255 7.05 -2.71 20.13
N GLU A 256 7.32 -2.67 18.82
CA GLU A 256 8.32 -1.76 18.23
C GLU A 256 8.03 -0.29 18.55
N TYR A 257 6.75 0.10 18.58
CA TYR A 257 6.31 1.47 18.84
C TYR A 257 5.87 1.71 20.30
N GLY A 258 6.03 0.73 21.19
CA GLY A 258 5.65 0.85 22.60
C GLY A 258 4.15 1.08 22.82
N VAL A 259 3.30 0.52 21.96
CA VAL A 259 1.84 0.64 22.06
C VAL A 259 1.29 -0.38 23.05
N ASP A 260 0.83 0.09 24.21
CA ASP A 260 0.21 -0.77 25.20
C ASP A 260 -1.20 -1.28 24.77
N ALA A 261 -1.67 -2.32 25.44
CA ALA A 261 -2.98 -2.93 25.16
C ALA A 261 -4.14 -1.95 25.33
N ARG A 262 -4.10 -1.06 26.32
CA ARG A 262 -5.19 -0.10 26.57
C ARG A 262 -5.28 0.92 25.44
N ALA A 263 -4.15 1.44 24.97
CA ALA A 263 -4.06 2.34 23.82
C ALA A 263 -4.56 1.67 22.55
N PHE A 264 -4.15 0.42 22.31
CA PHE A 264 -4.65 -0.38 21.20
C PHE A 264 -6.17 -0.54 21.23
N ASN A 265 -6.73 -1.04 22.34
CA ASN A 265 -8.16 -1.34 22.45
C ASN A 265 -9.01 -0.08 22.24
N ARG A 266 -8.61 1.06 22.80
CA ARG A 266 -9.31 2.34 22.57
C ARG A 266 -9.30 2.75 21.09
N SER A 267 -8.14 2.76 20.45
CA SER A 267 -8.00 3.15 19.03
C SER A 267 -8.66 2.15 18.08
N TYR A 268 -8.63 0.86 18.43
CA TYR A 268 -9.32 -0.21 17.71
C TYR A 268 -10.81 0.03 17.70
N ARG A 269 -11.44 0.18 18.87
CA ARG A 269 -12.88 0.44 18.99
C ARG A 269 -13.29 1.72 18.27
N ALA A 270 -12.52 2.80 18.40
CA ALA A 270 -12.78 4.04 17.68
C ALA A 270 -12.74 3.86 16.14
N THR A 271 -11.92 2.94 15.65
CA THR A 271 -11.77 2.66 14.21
C THR A 271 -12.84 1.67 13.71
N ALA A 272 -13.05 0.56 14.42
CA ALA A 272 -13.98 -0.51 14.07
C ALA A 272 -15.45 -0.10 14.21
N ASN A 273 -15.76 0.85 15.11
CA ASN A 273 -17.12 1.30 15.35
C ASN A 273 -17.65 2.24 14.24
N ARG A 274 -16.80 2.67 13.29
CA ARG A 274 -17.17 3.55 12.17
C ARG A 274 -17.54 2.77 10.90
N SER A 275 -18.22 3.47 9.99
CA SER A 275 -18.73 3.07 8.66
C SER A 275 -17.76 2.34 7.70
N MET A 276 -16.52 2.07 8.08
CA MET A 276 -15.54 1.38 7.22
C MET A 276 -15.77 -0.14 7.13
N THR A 277 -16.55 -0.72 8.04
CA THR A 277 -16.90 -2.15 8.07
C THR A 277 -18.35 -2.38 7.65
N ARG A 278 -18.77 -1.88 6.49
CA ARG A 278 -20.17 -2.05 6.00
C ARG A 278 -20.64 -3.51 5.79
N ASP A 279 -19.77 -4.51 5.93
CA ASP A 279 -20.17 -5.92 5.89
C ASP A 279 -20.83 -6.44 7.19
N ARG A 280 -21.26 -5.56 8.11
CA ARG A 280 -21.81 -5.96 9.43
C ARG A 280 -22.92 -7.02 9.32
N ASP A 281 -23.63 -7.07 8.21
CA ASP A 281 -24.79 -7.95 8.03
C ASP A 281 -24.45 -9.38 7.59
N ARG A 282 -23.17 -9.71 7.38
CA ARG A 282 -22.75 -11.11 7.19
C ARG A 282 -22.14 -11.64 8.47
N ALA A 283 -22.75 -12.72 8.97
CA ALA A 283 -22.17 -13.57 10.00
C ALA A 283 -20.68 -13.79 9.70
N PRO A 284 -19.79 -13.75 10.72
CA PRO A 284 -18.42 -14.15 10.50
C PRO A 284 -18.43 -15.53 9.81
N PRO A 285 -17.49 -15.80 8.88
CA PRO A 285 -17.33 -17.17 8.42
C PRO A 285 -17.20 -18.04 9.67
N PRO A 286 -17.82 -19.24 9.70
CA PRO A 286 -17.68 -20.13 10.84
C PRO A 286 -16.20 -20.21 11.19
N GLU A 287 -15.87 -20.27 12.48
CA GLU A 287 -14.52 -20.63 12.91
C GLU A 287 -14.08 -21.79 12.03
N PRO A 288 -12.84 -21.80 11.49
CA PRO A 288 -12.36 -22.92 10.71
C PRO A 288 -12.42 -24.15 11.62
N THR A 289 -13.54 -24.87 11.59
CA THR A 289 -13.63 -26.24 12.03
C THR A 289 -12.56 -26.91 11.20
N PHE A 290 -11.54 -27.41 11.87
CA PHE A 290 -10.39 -28.03 11.26
C PHE A 290 -10.89 -29.21 10.41
N TRP A 291 -11.24 -28.96 9.16
CA TRP A 291 -11.72 -29.98 8.21
C TRP A 291 -10.49 -30.74 7.68
N TRP A 292 -9.82 -31.45 8.59
CA TRP A 292 -8.90 -32.55 8.28
C TRP A 292 -9.54 -33.91 8.60
N SER A 293 -10.85 -33.98 8.86
CA SER A 293 -11.52 -35.23 9.25
C SER A 293 -11.85 -36.18 8.08
N GLY A 294 -11.26 -35.97 6.90
CA GLY A 294 -11.47 -36.81 5.72
C GLY A 294 -10.19 -37.22 4.99
N TYR A 295 -9.02 -36.84 5.50
CA TYR A 295 -7.75 -37.35 5.01
C TYR A 295 -7.39 -38.58 5.82
N ASP A 296 -7.46 -39.74 5.17
CA ASP A 296 -7.06 -41.02 5.74
C ASP A 296 -5.54 -41.00 6.02
N HIS A 297 -5.18 -40.82 7.28
CA HIS A 297 -3.79 -40.79 7.75
C HIS A 297 -3.11 -42.17 7.66
N ALA A 298 -3.83 -43.25 7.33
CA ALA A 298 -3.31 -44.61 7.41
C ALA A 298 -2.32 -45.00 6.30
N ASN A 299 -2.28 -44.30 5.16
CA ASN A 299 -1.51 -44.75 3.99
C ASN A 299 -0.44 -43.77 3.49
N TRP A 300 -0.03 -42.80 4.31
CA TRP A 300 1.09 -41.92 3.99
C TRP A 300 2.21 -42.09 5.01
N THR A 301 3.02 -43.13 4.83
CA THR A 301 4.35 -43.17 5.42
C THR A 301 5.19 -42.12 4.71
N TRP A 302 5.53 -41.03 5.41
CA TRP A 302 6.64 -40.18 5.01
C TRP A 302 7.88 -41.08 4.80
N PRO A 303 8.59 -41.02 3.67
CA PRO A 303 9.94 -41.54 3.61
C PRO A 303 10.71 -40.88 4.75
N ALA A 304 11.30 -41.69 5.62
CA ALA A 304 12.13 -41.20 6.70
C ALA A 304 13.25 -40.32 6.11
N TRP A 305 13.04 -39.00 6.15
CA TRP A 305 14.02 -38.00 5.77
C TRP A 305 15.08 -37.95 6.89
N GLN A 306 15.99 -38.92 6.91
CA GLN A 306 17.11 -39.00 7.86
C GLN A 306 18.30 -38.11 7.45
N GLY A 307 18.04 -36.88 7.02
CA GLY A 307 19.11 -36.04 6.55
C GLY A 307 18.72 -34.57 6.55
N TRP A 308 18.65 -33.98 7.75
CA TRP A 308 19.05 -32.60 8.06
C TRP A 308 18.76 -32.33 9.54
N ASN A 309 19.52 -32.98 10.42
CA ASN A 309 19.81 -32.39 11.73
C ASN A 309 20.83 -31.27 11.51
N ALA A 310 20.39 -30.16 10.92
CA ALA A 310 21.06 -28.90 11.16
C ALA A 310 20.70 -28.52 12.59
N THR A 311 21.59 -28.87 13.52
CA THR A 311 21.64 -28.25 14.84
C THR A 311 21.41 -26.75 14.62
N PRO A 312 20.40 -26.12 15.26
CA PRO A 312 20.26 -24.68 15.14
C PRO A 312 21.58 -24.09 15.60
N ALA A 313 22.32 -23.47 14.66
CA ALA A 313 23.49 -22.69 15.01
C ALA A 313 23.03 -21.75 16.11
N ALA A 314 23.60 -21.91 17.31
CA ALA A 314 23.29 -21.09 18.45
C ALA A 314 23.30 -19.64 17.96
N ARG A 315 22.15 -18.97 18.05
CA ARG A 315 22.09 -17.53 17.84
C ARG A 315 23.21 -16.96 18.71
N PRO A 316 24.19 -16.22 18.16
CA PRO A 316 25.08 -15.47 19.01
C PRO A 316 24.18 -14.64 19.90
N ALA A 317 24.32 -14.81 21.22
CA ALA A 317 23.63 -14.01 22.21
C ALA A 317 23.73 -12.57 21.72
N ALA A 318 22.59 -11.92 21.49
CA ALA A 318 22.57 -10.53 21.12
C ALA A 318 23.30 -9.78 22.23
N ALA A 319 24.57 -9.46 22.01
CA ALA A 319 25.35 -8.64 22.90
C ALA A 319 24.50 -7.40 23.13
N ALA A 320 24.09 -7.20 24.38
CA ALA A 320 23.41 -5.99 24.80
C ALA A 320 24.25 -4.83 24.26
N ARG A 321 23.74 -4.12 23.25
CA ARG A 321 24.42 -2.94 22.73
C ARG A 321 24.60 -2.03 23.94
N PRO A 322 25.84 -1.65 24.32
CA PRO A 322 26.00 -0.68 25.39
C PRO A 322 25.19 0.56 25.00
N ALA A 323 24.39 1.04 25.95
CA ALA A 323 23.69 2.30 25.80
C ALA A 323 24.76 3.37 25.55
N GLY A 324 24.96 3.72 24.28
CA GLY A 324 25.94 4.74 23.91
C GLY A 324 25.58 6.05 24.63
N PRO A 325 26.58 6.83 25.11
CA PRO A 325 26.38 8.03 25.94
C PRO A 325 25.63 9.20 25.26
N GLY A 326 24.99 8.98 24.11
CA GLY A 326 24.24 9.98 23.34
C GLY A 326 22.72 9.90 23.40
N ALA A 327 22.13 8.78 23.87
CA ALA A 327 20.67 8.59 23.80
C ALA A 327 19.87 9.55 24.71
N GLY A 328 20.47 9.99 25.83
CA GLY A 328 19.88 11.00 26.71
C GLY A 328 19.82 12.39 26.07
N ARG A 329 20.91 12.81 25.40
CA ARG A 329 21.03 14.16 24.82
C ARG A 329 20.07 14.40 23.64
N ALA A 330 19.75 13.35 22.87
CA ALA A 330 18.77 13.48 21.79
C ALA A 330 17.34 13.71 22.31
N ARG A 331 16.96 13.02 23.40
CA ARG A 331 15.64 13.19 24.05
C ARG A 331 15.51 14.54 24.75
N GLU A 332 16.60 15.08 25.28
CA GLU A 332 16.65 16.38 25.94
C GLU A 332 16.51 17.53 24.93
N ARG A 333 17.25 17.49 23.80
CA ARG A 333 17.12 18.47 22.72
C ARG A 333 15.70 18.53 22.14
N ASP A 334 15.02 17.38 21.99
CA ASP A 334 13.65 17.35 21.48
C ASP A 334 12.62 17.87 22.49
N ARG A 335 12.88 17.68 23.81
CA ARG A 335 12.10 18.30 24.88
C ARG A 335 12.24 19.83 24.90
N ASP A 336 13.46 20.33 24.73
CA ASP A 336 13.74 21.77 24.72
C ASP A 336 13.17 22.45 23.47
N ALA A 337 13.29 21.82 22.30
CA ALA A 337 12.66 22.30 21.07
C ALA A 337 11.12 22.39 21.21
N ARG A 338 10.48 21.43 21.89
CA ARG A 338 9.04 21.50 22.20
C ARG A 338 8.69 22.61 23.21
N ARG A 339 9.54 22.87 24.20
CA ARG A 339 9.36 23.97 25.16
C ARG A 339 9.47 25.34 24.48
N GLU A 340 10.46 25.53 23.62
CA GLU A 340 10.64 26.79 22.89
C GLU A 340 9.51 27.06 21.88
N ARG A 341 9.01 26.02 21.18
CA ARG A 341 7.80 26.17 20.35
C ARG A 341 6.56 26.58 21.15
N LYS A 342 6.40 26.08 22.39
CA LYS A 342 5.29 26.48 23.28
C LYS A 342 5.47 27.92 23.78
N LYS A 343 6.69 28.37 24.08
CA LYS A 343 6.97 29.76 24.46
C LYS A 343 6.72 30.73 23.30
N ALA A 344 7.18 30.41 22.09
CA ALA A 344 6.94 31.23 20.91
C ALA A 344 5.44 31.41 20.62
N LYS A 345 4.65 30.34 20.77
CA LYS A 345 3.19 30.39 20.59
C LYS A 345 2.47 31.24 21.65
N ARG A 346 3.03 31.37 22.86
CA ARG A 346 2.50 32.25 23.92
C ARG A 346 2.89 33.72 23.72
N ARG A 347 4.00 34.01 23.03
CA ARG A 347 4.44 35.39 22.74
C ARG A 347 3.71 36.01 21.56
N GLY A 348 3.21 35.20 20.62
CA GLY A 348 2.54 35.68 19.40
C GLY A 348 1.05 36.04 19.54
N SER A 349 0.45 36.05 20.73
CA SER A 349 -1.01 36.28 20.91
C SER A 349 -1.37 37.60 21.59
N ARG A 350 -0.48 38.58 21.64
CA ARG A 350 -0.82 39.95 22.04
C ARG A 350 -0.85 40.86 20.81
N THR A 351 -1.93 40.77 20.05
CA THR A 351 -2.34 41.85 19.14
C THR A 351 -2.89 42.98 19.99
N PHE A 352 -2.13 44.07 20.07
CA PHE A 352 -2.57 45.38 20.52
C PHE A 352 -3.59 45.91 19.51
N PHE A 353 -4.81 46.21 19.95
CA PHE A 353 -5.74 47.07 19.20
C PHE A 353 -5.50 48.51 19.68
N PRO A 354 -5.11 49.45 18.81
CA PRO A 354 -5.20 50.87 19.14
C PRO A 354 -6.64 51.35 18.96
N LEU A 355 -7.08 52.22 19.87
CA LEU A 355 -8.30 53.02 19.77
C LEU A 355 -8.14 54.15 18.76
#